data_AF-A0A9D6KAS4-F1
#
_entry.id   AF-A0A9D6KAS4-F1
#
_cell.length_a   1.000
_cell.length_b   1.000
_cell.length_c   1.000
_cell.angle_alpha   90.00
_cell.angle_beta   90.00
_cell.angle_gamma   90.00
#
_symmetry.space_group_name_H-M   'P 1'
#
loop_
_entity.id
_entity.type
_entity.pdbx_description
1 polymer ?
#
loop_
_entity_poly.entity_id
_entity_poly.type
_entity_poly.pdbx_seq_one_letter_code
_entity_poly.pdbx_strand_id
1 'polypeptide(L)'
;MVSRKMRLHFTLGPVQGFVSQARRTRDLWAGSYLLSYLSGKAMIAIGGEIIFPAVDADPLMQALRGIRPSMSDIAAQVGSLPNRFVAKTTDEKAGANAVGEIKRVWEEEIAETVWKRYIARTCPSPATKEIWDRQIQNTWNCAWVIGDNDTLLDRRKNLRTWFVPDEQGEKCTVCGERQEISGKGLGSAASRKAMSNWWMEFRQDDTISKLDLRDNERLCAVCIVKRLFPNVAETAIGRKVPTGFPSVSYMAAVEWIEKVMECGSKHEIDTAVKGFVRQWK
;
A
#
# COMPACT_ATOMS: atom_id res chain seq x y z
N MET A 1 -18.98 30.06 -24.34
CA MET A 1 -18.50 30.39 -22.98
C MET A 1 -17.11 29.78 -22.81
N VAL A 2 -16.08 30.58 -22.60
CA VAL A 2 -14.73 30.05 -22.30
C VAL A 2 -14.75 29.61 -20.83
N SER A 3 -14.63 28.31 -20.57
CA SER A 3 -14.59 27.79 -19.20
C SER A 3 -13.37 28.37 -18.47
N ARG A 4 -13.60 28.99 -17.30
CA ARG A 4 -12.55 29.60 -16.49
C ARG A 4 -11.65 28.50 -15.94
N LYS A 5 -10.35 28.56 -16.22
CA LYS A 5 -9.37 27.64 -15.59
C LYS A 5 -9.27 27.94 -14.09
N MET A 6 -9.31 26.90 -13.27
CA MET A 6 -9.28 26.94 -11.81
C MET A 6 -8.08 26.15 -11.29
N ARG A 7 -7.58 26.51 -10.09
CA ARG A 7 -6.55 25.75 -9.37
C ARG A 7 -7.19 24.81 -8.35
N LEU A 8 -6.99 23.52 -8.52
CA LEU A 8 -7.37 22.48 -7.58
C LEU A 8 -6.16 22.09 -6.74
N HIS A 9 -6.25 22.27 -5.42
CA HIS A 9 -5.29 21.75 -4.46
C HIS A 9 -5.81 20.43 -3.91
N PHE A 10 -4.98 19.39 -3.88
CA PHE A 10 -5.38 18.06 -3.45
C PHE A 10 -4.35 17.47 -2.48
N THR A 11 -4.81 16.68 -1.51
CA THR A 11 -3.96 15.81 -0.71
C THR A 11 -4.64 14.49 -0.37
N LEU A 12 -3.86 13.42 -0.43
CA LEU A 12 -4.17 12.07 0.02
C LEU A 12 -3.43 11.78 1.34
N GLY A 13 -4.12 11.21 2.31
CA GLY A 13 -3.54 10.72 3.56
C GLY A 13 -4.36 9.59 4.18
N PRO A 14 -3.97 9.07 5.35
CA PRO A 14 -2.78 9.43 6.13
C PRO A 14 -1.48 8.89 5.49
N VAL A 15 -0.42 9.70 5.42
CA VAL A 15 0.86 9.26 4.84
C VAL A 15 1.71 8.52 5.86
N GLN A 16 2.11 9.21 6.92
CA GLN A 16 2.99 8.63 7.95
C GLN A 16 2.33 7.43 8.63
N GLY A 17 1.05 7.56 9.02
CA GLY A 17 0.28 6.44 9.59
C GLY A 17 0.20 5.24 8.65
N PHE A 18 0.06 5.44 7.34
CA PHE A 18 -0.01 4.31 6.40
C PHE A 18 1.36 3.69 6.12
N VAL A 19 2.39 4.49 5.86
CA VAL A 19 3.73 4.02 5.45
C VAL A 19 4.49 3.41 6.62
N SER A 20 4.53 4.10 7.77
CA SER A 20 5.31 3.69 8.95
C SER A 20 4.78 2.43 9.65
N GLN A 21 3.51 2.07 9.43
CA GLN A 21 2.91 0.83 9.92
C GLN A 21 3.39 -0.36 9.09
N ALA A 22 4.68 -0.68 9.26
CA ALA A 22 5.42 -1.68 8.54
C ALA A 22 6.40 -2.36 9.50
N ARG A 23 6.37 -3.69 9.57
CA ARG A 23 7.36 -4.47 10.34
C ARG A 23 8.47 -5.05 9.46
N ARG A 24 8.32 -4.92 8.14
CA ARG A 24 9.23 -5.47 7.13
C ARG A 24 9.49 -4.42 6.06
N THR A 25 10.65 -4.49 5.42
CA THR A 25 11.02 -3.64 4.28
C THR A 25 10.03 -3.75 3.12
N ARG A 26 9.48 -4.96 2.89
CA ARG A 26 8.37 -5.18 1.96
C ARG A 26 7.12 -4.37 2.30
N ASP A 27 6.70 -4.35 3.57
CA ASP A 27 5.51 -3.60 4.01
C ASP A 27 5.71 -2.09 3.85
N LEU A 28 6.94 -1.64 4.11
CA LEU A 28 7.33 -0.25 3.95
C LEU A 28 7.30 0.16 2.47
N TRP A 29 7.94 -0.64 1.60
CA TRP A 29 7.93 -0.42 0.16
C TRP A 29 6.50 -0.44 -0.39
N ALA A 30 5.69 -1.45 -0.05
CA ALA A 30 4.32 -1.57 -0.52
C ALA A 30 3.48 -0.37 -0.07
N GLY A 31 3.66 0.09 1.17
CA GLY A 31 3.01 1.29 1.68
C GLY A 31 3.34 2.55 0.87
N SER A 32 4.62 2.78 0.58
CA SER A 32 5.05 3.93 -0.23
C SER A 32 4.54 3.82 -1.67
N TYR A 33 4.70 2.65 -2.29
CA TYR A 33 4.29 2.42 -3.68
C TYR A 33 2.78 2.60 -3.86
N LEU A 34 1.96 1.99 -2.98
CA LEU A 34 0.49 2.12 -3.04
C LEU A 34 0.04 3.58 -2.93
N LEU A 35 0.65 4.36 -2.02
CA LEU A 35 0.33 5.77 -1.85
C LEU A 35 0.64 6.58 -3.12
N SER A 36 1.82 6.38 -3.70
CA SER A 36 2.22 7.05 -4.95
C SER A 36 1.38 6.59 -6.14
N TYR A 37 1.07 5.31 -6.23
CA TYR A 37 0.22 4.75 -7.28
C TYR A 37 -1.19 5.36 -7.25
N LEU A 38 -1.82 5.39 -6.08
CA LEU A 38 -3.14 6.02 -5.88
C LEU A 38 -3.10 7.54 -6.14
N SER A 39 -2.01 8.21 -5.75
CA SER A 39 -1.83 9.63 -6.05
C SER A 39 -1.72 9.88 -7.55
N GLY A 40 -0.99 9.04 -8.29
CA GLY A 40 -0.92 9.12 -9.75
C GLY A 40 -2.25 8.84 -10.44
N LYS A 41 -3.01 7.85 -9.98
CA LYS A 41 -4.38 7.59 -10.43
C LYS A 41 -5.30 8.80 -10.22
N ALA A 42 -5.20 9.45 -9.06
CA ALA A 42 -5.93 10.68 -8.76
C ALA A 42 -5.53 11.84 -9.69
N MET A 43 -4.24 12.02 -9.95
CA MET A 43 -3.72 13.04 -10.88
C MET A 43 -4.29 12.83 -12.30
N ILE A 44 -4.36 11.59 -12.78
CA ILE A 44 -4.95 11.26 -14.09
C ILE A 44 -6.46 11.54 -14.10
N ALA A 45 -7.18 11.14 -13.05
CA ALA A 45 -8.64 11.30 -12.96
C ALA A 45 -9.11 12.76 -12.91
N ILE A 46 -8.23 13.70 -12.58
CA ILE A 46 -8.52 15.14 -12.63
C ILE A 46 -8.70 15.64 -14.07
N GLY A 47 -8.09 14.99 -15.05
CA GLY A 47 -8.18 15.37 -16.46
C GLY A 47 -7.60 16.77 -16.78
N GLY A 48 -6.79 17.32 -15.87
CA GLY A 48 -6.17 18.65 -15.97
C GLY A 48 -4.65 18.59 -16.00
N GLU A 49 -4.03 19.77 -16.01
CA GLU A 49 -2.57 19.94 -16.00
C GLU A 49 -2.07 19.93 -14.55
N ILE A 50 -1.18 19.01 -14.19
CA ILE A 50 -0.54 19.02 -12.87
C ILE A 50 0.56 20.10 -12.88
N ILE A 51 0.35 21.16 -12.09
CA ILE A 51 1.27 22.30 -12.02
C ILE A 51 2.25 22.18 -10.84
N PHE A 52 1.96 21.32 -9.86
CA PHE A 52 2.88 21.02 -8.77
C PHE A 52 2.67 19.61 -8.21
N PRO A 53 3.72 18.81 -8.00
CA PRO A 53 5.07 19.01 -8.57
C PRO A 53 5.08 18.71 -10.08
N ALA A 54 6.24 18.85 -10.73
CA ALA A 54 6.44 18.35 -12.08
C ALA A 54 6.45 16.81 -12.08
N VAL A 55 5.48 16.20 -12.78
CA VAL A 55 5.30 14.73 -12.81
C VAL A 55 5.35 14.14 -14.22
N ASP A 56 5.45 14.95 -15.28
CA ASP A 56 5.36 14.42 -16.66
C ASP A 56 6.55 13.54 -17.06
N ALA A 57 7.74 13.81 -16.51
CA ALA A 57 8.93 13.00 -16.69
C ALA A 57 9.07 11.89 -15.64
N ASP A 58 8.14 11.80 -14.68
CA ASP A 58 8.21 10.80 -13.63
C ASP A 58 7.95 9.38 -14.20
N PRO A 59 8.84 8.39 -13.97
CA PRO A 59 8.69 7.05 -14.52
C PRO A 59 7.39 6.34 -14.12
N LEU A 60 6.91 6.56 -12.90
CA LEU A 60 5.64 6.00 -12.44
C LEU A 60 4.46 6.68 -13.15
N MET A 61 4.49 8.02 -13.30
CA MET A 61 3.46 8.73 -14.07
C MET A 61 3.41 8.30 -15.54
N GLN A 62 4.57 8.17 -16.20
CA GLN A 62 4.65 7.70 -17.58
C GLN A 62 4.06 6.30 -17.73
N ALA A 63 4.43 5.39 -16.83
CA ALA A 63 3.89 4.04 -16.80
C ALA A 63 2.36 4.03 -16.62
N LEU A 64 1.81 4.89 -15.73
CA LEU A 64 0.37 5.01 -15.53
C LEU A 64 -0.37 5.57 -16.76
N ARG A 65 0.29 6.41 -17.56
CA ARG A 65 -0.23 6.93 -18.84
C ARG A 65 -0.07 5.93 -20.00
N GLY A 66 0.42 4.72 -19.75
CA GLY A 66 0.59 3.68 -20.76
C GLY A 66 1.85 3.82 -21.62
N ILE A 67 2.74 4.77 -21.29
CA ILE A 67 4.07 4.81 -21.90
C ILE A 67 4.84 3.62 -21.34
N ARG A 68 5.10 2.61 -22.19
CA ARG A 68 5.79 1.39 -21.77
C ARG A 68 7.20 1.76 -21.29
N PRO A 69 7.50 1.59 -19.99
CA PRO A 69 8.87 1.63 -19.52
C PRO A 69 9.66 0.51 -20.20
N SER A 70 10.98 0.63 -20.27
CA SER A 70 11.80 -0.54 -20.59
C SER A 70 11.50 -1.63 -19.56
N MET A 71 11.54 -2.91 -19.97
CA MET A 71 11.27 -4.09 -19.13
C MET A 71 12.09 -4.13 -17.82
N SER A 72 13.13 -3.29 -17.69
CA SER A 72 14.03 -3.18 -16.55
C SER A 72 13.89 -1.89 -15.74
N ASP A 73 12.83 -1.08 -15.93
CA ASP A 73 12.73 0.22 -15.26
C ASP A 73 12.34 0.08 -13.77
N ILE A 74 13.34 -0.29 -12.96
CA ILE A 74 13.36 -0.23 -11.49
C ILE A 74 12.80 1.12 -11.01
N ALA A 75 13.04 2.19 -11.76
CA ALA A 75 12.55 3.53 -11.46
C ALA A 75 11.02 3.61 -11.38
N ALA A 76 10.28 2.86 -12.20
CA ALA A 76 8.81 2.83 -12.16
C ALA A 76 8.25 1.91 -11.05
N GLN A 77 9.13 1.20 -10.34
CA GLN A 77 8.83 0.42 -9.13
C GLN A 77 9.07 1.21 -7.85
N VAL A 78 9.53 2.46 -7.96
CA VAL A 78 9.68 3.39 -6.84
C VAL A 78 8.39 4.19 -6.66
N GLY A 79 7.93 4.33 -5.40
CA GLY A 79 6.85 5.26 -5.06
C GLY A 79 7.34 6.71 -5.10
N SER A 80 7.39 7.30 -6.30
CA SER A 80 7.95 8.64 -6.52
C SER A 80 6.92 9.77 -6.51
N LEU A 81 5.66 9.47 -6.83
CA LEU A 81 4.60 10.48 -6.91
C LEU A 81 4.14 10.93 -5.52
N PRO A 82 4.06 12.24 -5.24
CA PRO A 82 3.67 12.72 -3.92
C PRO A 82 2.17 12.66 -3.71
N ASN A 83 1.81 12.71 -2.44
CA ASN A 83 0.43 12.70 -1.96
C ASN A 83 -0.20 14.11 -1.86
N ARG A 84 0.54 15.18 -2.18
CA ARG A 84 0.04 16.56 -2.28
C ARG A 84 0.41 17.10 -3.65
N PHE A 85 -0.56 17.65 -4.35
CA PHE A 85 -0.34 18.21 -5.67
C PHE A 85 -1.36 19.32 -5.97
N VAL A 86 -1.05 20.12 -6.98
CA VAL A 86 -1.91 21.18 -7.49
C VAL A 86 -2.12 20.96 -8.98
N ALA A 87 -3.36 21.09 -9.43
CA ALA A 87 -3.74 20.93 -10.82
C ALA A 87 -4.50 22.15 -11.34
N LYS A 88 -4.36 22.43 -12.63
CA LYS A 88 -5.17 23.40 -13.37
C LYS A 88 -6.25 22.63 -14.12
N THR A 89 -7.51 22.93 -13.82
CA THR A 89 -8.67 22.25 -14.39
C THR A 89 -9.78 23.23 -14.74
N THR A 90 -10.69 22.83 -15.63
CA THR A 90 -11.95 23.53 -15.91
C THR A 90 -13.16 22.80 -15.34
N ASP A 91 -12.96 21.65 -14.71
CA ASP A 91 -14.01 20.82 -14.12
C ASP A 91 -14.06 21.02 -12.60
N GLU A 92 -15.17 21.57 -12.11
CA GLU A 92 -15.44 21.74 -10.68
C GLU A 92 -15.55 20.40 -9.93
N LYS A 93 -15.85 19.30 -10.65
CA LYS A 93 -15.93 17.94 -10.09
C LYS A 93 -14.58 17.22 -10.08
N ALA A 94 -13.51 17.80 -10.62
CA ALA A 94 -12.22 17.14 -10.74
C ALA A 94 -11.69 16.58 -9.39
N GLY A 95 -11.88 17.33 -8.29
CA GLY A 95 -11.53 16.86 -6.95
C GLY A 95 -12.34 15.64 -6.51
N ALA A 96 -13.65 15.62 -6.79
CA ALA A 96 -14.51 14.48 -6.50
C ALA A 96 -14.17 13.26 -7.37
N ASN A 97 -13.86 13.47 -8.66
CA ASN A 97 -13.43 12.41 -9.57
C ASN A 97 -12.13 11.75 -9.10
N ALA A 98 -11.15 12.55 -8.64
CA ALA A 98 -9.92 12.03 -8.03
C ALA A 98 -10.18 11.16 -6.80
N VAL A 99 -11.08 11.59 -5.90
CA VAL A 99 -11.47 10.78 -4.73
C VAL A 99 -12.17 9.49 -5.16
N GLY A 100 -13.07 9.56 -6.14
CA GLY A 100 -13.75 8.40 -6.70
C GLY A 100 -12.78 7.37 -7.28
N GLU A 101 -11.80 7.82 -8.06
CA GLU A 101 -10.79 6.92 -8.65
C GLU A 101 -9.89 6.28 -7.57
N ILE A 102 -9.48 7.03 -6.53
CA ILE A 102 -8.72 6.45 -5.41
C ILE A 102 -9.52 5.33 -4.75
N LYS A 103 -10.81 5.56 -4.45
CA LYS A 103 -11.67 4.55 -3.85
C LYS A 103 -11.84 3.34 -4.75
N ARG A 104 -12.18 3.55 -6.02
CA ARG A 104 -12.37 2.48 -7.00
C ARG A 104 -11.12 1.59 -7.10
N VAL A 105 -9.95 2.19 -7.28
CA VAL A 105 -8.68 1.45 -7.39
C VAL A 105 -8.33 0.73 -6.08
N TRP A 106 -8.48 1.40 -4.93
CA TRP A 106 -8.15 0.79 -3.63
C TRP A 106 -9.10 -0.36 -3.27
N GLU A 107 -10.40 -0.13 -3.38
CA GLU A 107 -11.45 -1.04 -2.91
C GLU A 107 -11.71 -2.15 -3.93
N GLU A 108 -11.93 -1.80 -5.20
CA GLU A 108 -12.43 -2.72 -6.23
C GLU A 108 -11.31 -3.43 -7.01
N GLU A 109 -10.14 -2.81 -7.16
CA GLU A 109 -9.01 -3.44 -7.84
C GLU A 109 -8.08 -4.13 -6.83
N ILE A 110 -7.51 -3.37 -5.88
CA ILE A 110 -6.44 -3.86 -5.01
C ILE A 110 -7.00 -4.73 -3.88
N ALA A 111 -7.87 -4.19 -3.03
CA ALA A 111 -8.39 -4.90 -1.87
C ALA A 111 -9.24 -6.10 -2.28
N GLU A 112 -10.10 -5.96 -3.28
CA GLU A 112 -10.93 -7.06 -3.77
C GLU A 112 -10.08 -8.21 -4.35
N THR A 113 -8.98 -7.92 -5.05
CA THR A 113 -8.08 -8.97 -5.54
C THR A 113 -7.42 -9.72 -4.37
N VAL A 114 -6.99 -9.02 -3.32
CA VAL A 114 -6.45 -9.66 -2.11
C VAL A 114 -7.53 -10.49 -1.41
N TRP A 115 -8.74 -9.94 -1.27
CA TRP A 115 -9.88 -10.61 -0.64
C TRP A 115 -10.21 -11.93 -1.36
N LYS A 116 -10.41 -11.88 -2.68
CA LYS A 116 -10.75 -13.05 -3.51
C LYS A 116 -9.65 -14.10 -3.49
N ARG A 117 -8.38 -13.68 -3.54
CA ARG A 117 -7.25 -14.61 -3.60
C ARG A 117 -6.95 -15.27 -2.26
N TYR A 118 -7.13 -14.57 -1.15
CA TYR A 118 -6.66 -15.05 0.16
C TYR A 118 -7.80 -15.23 1.17
N ILE A 119 -8.65 -14.25 1.38
CA ILE A 119 -9.59 -14.28 2.52
C ILE A 119 -10.84 -15.11 2.21
N ALA A 120 -11.41 -14.92 1.01
CA ALA A 120 -12.65 -15.57 0.60
C ALA A 120 -12.53 -17.10 0.47
N ARG A 121 -11.31 -17.61 0.25
CA ARG A 121 -11.03 -19.04 0.06
C ARG A 121 -10.86 -19.77 1.38
N THR A 122 -10.17 -19.16 2.34
CA THR A 122 -9.72 -19.88 3.53
C THR A 122 -10.77 -19.88 4.63
N CYS A 123 -11.28 -18.70 5.03
CA CYS A 123 -12.20 -18.60 6.17
C CYS A 123 -13.17 -17.41 6.08
N PRO A 124 -14.04 -17.32 5.04
CA PRO A 124 -14.99 -16.22 4.96
C PRO A 124 -16.04 -16.35 6.07
N SER A 125 -16.25 -15.26 6.83
CA SER A 125 -17.41 -15.11 7.70
C SER A 125 -18.02 -13.73 7.51
N PRO A 126 -19.33 -13.54 7.75
CA PRO A 126 -19.95 -12.22 7.68
C PRO A 126 -19.22 -11.18 8.54
N ALA A 127 -18.80 -11.57 9.75
CA ALA A 127 -18.02 -10.70 10.64
C ALA A 127 -16.65 -10.33 10.06
N THR A 128 -15.95 -11.28 9.45
CA THR A 128 -14.66 -11.01 8.77
C THR A 128 -14.84 -10.03 7.61
N LYS A 129 -15.90 -10.18 6.81
CA LYS A 129 -16.19 -9.28 5.68
C LYS A 129 -16.59 -7.89 6.17
N GLU A 130 -17.40 -7.79 7.22
CA GLU A 130 -17.78 -6.51 7.84
C GLU A 130 -16.54 -5.75 8.33
N ILE A 131 -15.64 -6.41 9.05
CA ILE A 131 -14.37 -5.81 9.51
C ILE A 131 -13.51 -5.39 8.31
N TRP A 132 -13.41 -6.24 7.29
CA TRP A 132 -12.65 -5.95 6.08
C TRP A 132 -13.17 -4.68 5.39
N ASP A 133 -14.47 -4.62 5.10
CA ASP A 133 -15.09 -3.52 4.38
C ASP A 133 -14.99 -2.22 5.18
N ARG A 134 -15.28 -2.27 6.49
CA ARG A 134 -15.11 -1.11 7.38
C ARG A 134 -13.69 -0.55 7.30
N GLN A 135 -12.67 -1.40 7.39
CA GLN A 135 -11.28 -0.94 7.41
C GLN A 135 -10.82 -0.45 6.03
N ILE A 136 -11.19 -1.13 4.95
CA ILE A 136 -10.80 -0.79 3.58
C ILE A 136 -11.44 0.53 3.13
N GLN A 137 -12.75 0.71 3.35
CA GLN A 137 -13.49 1.93 2.98
C GLN A 137 -13.03 3.18 3.76
N ASN A 138 -12.55 2.98 4.99
CA ASN A 138 -12.10 4.08 5.87
C ASN A 138 -10.57 4.25 5.90
N THR A 139 -9.84 3.70 4.92
CA THR A 139 -8.37 3.80 4.88
C THR A 139 -7.90 5.22 4.50
N TRP A 140 -8.55 5.85 3.53
CA TRP A 140 -8.04 7.08 2.90
C TRP A 140 -8.84 8.32 3.29
N ASN A 141 -8.12 9.34 3.73
CA ASN A 141 -8.59 10.70 3.89
C ASN A 141 -8.10 11.55 2.70
N CYS A 142 -9.04 11.96 1.86
CA CYS A 142 -8.76 12.88 0.76
C CYS A 142 -9.32 14.27 1.09
N ALA A 143 -8.49 15.30 0.97
CA ALA A 143 -8.92 16.68 1.09
C ALA A 143 -8.56 17.45 -0.18
N TRP A 144 -9.50 18.24 -0.67
CA TRP A 144 -9.28 19.08 -1.83
C TRP A 144 -10.07 20.38 -1.74
N VAL A 145 -9.61 21.37 -2.49
CA VAL A 145 -10.23 22.70 -2.56
C VAL A 145 -9.86 23.35 -3.89
N ILE A 146 -10.79 24.13 -4.43
CA ILE A 146 -10.56 24.92 -5.64
C ILE A 146 -10.40 26.40 -5.25
N GLY A 147 -9.33 27.02 -5.73
CA GLY A 147 -9.09 28.45 -5.55
C GLY A 147 -7.62 28.84 -5.72
N ASP A 148 -7.37 30.14 -5.85
CA ASP A 148 -6.06 30.66 -6.23
C ASP A 148 -5.07 30.81 -5.06
N ASN A 149 -5.55 30.73 -3.81
CA ASN A 149 -4.72 30.90 -2.61
C ASN A 149 -4.12 29.57 -2.13
N ASP A 150 -2.81 29.52 -1.95
CA ASP A 150 -2.05 28.32 -1.61
C ASP A 150 -2.33 27.78 -0.19
N THR A 151 -2.90 28.61 0.70
CA THR A 151 -3.26 28.22 2.08
C THR A 151 -4.62 27.52 2.19
N LEU A 152 -5.40 27.46 1.10
CA LEU A 152 -6.76 26.92 1.13
C LEU A 152 -6.79 25.46 1.58
N LEU A 153 -5.82 24.66 1.15
CA LEU A 153 -5.78 23.24 1.48
C LEU A 153 -5.54 23.02 2.97
N ASP A 154 -4.68 23.84 3.59
CA ASP A 154 -4.38 23.75 5.02
C ASP A 154 -5.62 24.16 5.85
N ARG A 155 -6.36 25.19 5.41
CA ARG A 155 -7.66 25.55 6.00
C ARG A 155 -8.69 24.42 5.86
N ARG A 156 -8.75 23.77 4.69
CA ARG A 156 -9.65 22.62 4.45
C ARG A 156 -9.34 21.45 5.39
N LYS A 157 -8.05 21.21 5.69
CA LYS A 157 -7.61 20.15 6.62
C LYS A 157 -7.97 20.47 8.07
N ASN A 158 -8.00 21.74 8.46
CA ASN A 158 -8.41 22.17 9.81
C ASN A 158 -9.88 21.86 10.13
N LEU A 159 -10.74 21.65 9.13
CA LEU A 159 -12.13 21.24 9.35
C LEU A 159 -12.26 19.81 9.92
N ARG A 160 -11.20 18.99 9.88
CA ARG A 160 -11.13 17.64 10.48
C ARG A 160 -12.38 16.78 10.19
N THR A 161 -12.81 16.77 8.93
CA THR A 161 -14.06 16.11 8.49
C THR A 161 -13.94 14.59 8.29
N TRP A 162 -12.82 13.99 8.67
CA TRP A 162 -12.57 12.56 8.49
C TRP A 162 -12.46 11.91 9.86
N PHE A 163 -13.29 10.89 10.07
CA PHE A 163 -13.40 10.15 11.32
C PHE A 163 -13.04 8.70 11.05
N VAL A 164 -12.14 8.16 11.85
CA VAL A 164 -11.80 6.74 11.82
C VAL A 164 -12.83 6.00 12.68
N PRO A 165 -13.46 4.93 12.16
CA PRO A 165 -14.38 4.11 12.98
C PRO A 165 -13.69 3.55 14.21
N ASP A 166 -14.48 3.25 15.25
CA ASP A 166 -13.97 2.51 16.40
C ASP A 166 -13.62 1.08 15.99
N GLU A 167 -12.46 0.61 16.47
CA GLU A 167 -11.88 -0.67 16.11
C GLU A 167 -11.90 -1.55 17.35
N GLN A 168 -12.98 -2.29 17.55
CA GLN A 168 -13.13 -3.12 18.76
C GLN A 168 -12.27 -4.38 18.71
N GLY A 169 -12.22 -5.13 19.81
CA GLY A 169 -11.52 -6.41 19.87
C GLY A 169 -9.99 -6.32 19.80
N GLU A 170 -9.37 -7.47 19.55
CA GLU A 170 -7.92 -7.65 19.52
C GLU A 170 -7.29 -6.91 18.33
N LYS A 171 -6.17 -6.23 18.61
CA LYS A 171 -5.52 -5.37 17.62
C LYS A 171 -4.60 -6.13 16.69
N CYS A 172 -4.47 -5.60 15.48
CA CYS A 172 -3.44 -5.95 14.52
C CYS A 172 -2.06 -5.82 15.16
N THR A 173 -1.26 -6.87 15.03
CA THR A 173 0.11 -6.90 15.55
C THR A 173 1.05 -5.97 14.78
N VAL A 174 0.77 -5.61 13.53
CA VAL A 174 1.62 -4.71 12.75
C VAL A 174 1.35 -3.25 13.06
N CYS A 175 0.11 -2.78 12.95
CA CYS A 175 -0.22 -1.37 13.16
C CYS A 175 -0.62 -1.02 14.59
N GLY A 176 -1.11 -1.97 15.39
CA GLY A 176 -1.61 -1.72 16.75
C GLY A 176 -2.93 -0.95 16.83
N GLU A 177 -3.42 -0.38 15.73
CA GLU A 177 -4.59 0.52 15.73
C GLU A 177 -5.91 -0.21 15.42
N ARG A 178 -5.91 -0.97 14.33
CA ARG A 178 -7.12 -1.61 13.77
C ARG A 178 -7.32 -3.01 14.33
N GLN A 179 -8.57 -3.44 14.40
CA GLN A 179 -8.97 -4.80 14.76
C GLN A 179 -8.34 -5.81 13.79
N GLU A 180 -7.95 -6.97 14.29
CA GLU A 180 -7.56 -8.10 13.45
C GLU A 180 -8.76 -8.70 12.69
N ILE A 181 -8.56 -9.25 11.49
CA ILE A 181 -9.69 -9.57 10.60
C ILE A 181 -10.54 -10.78 11.00
N SER A 182 -10.10 -11.65 11.92
CA SER A 182 -10.88 -12.85 12.27
C SER A 182 -12.22 -12.47 12.93
N GLY A 183 -12.27 -11.33 13.60
CA GLY A 183 -13.43 -10.88 14.37
C GLY A 183 -13.73 -11.75 15.58
N LYS A 184 -12.85 -12.68 15.93
CA LYS A 184 -13.03 -13.62 17.05
C LYS A 184 -12.40 -13.12 18.34
N GLY A 185 -11.37 -12.27 18.28
CA GLY A 185 -10.67 -11.78 19.47
C GLY A 185 -11.46 -10.68 20.18
N LEU A 186 -12.31 -11.03 21.15
CA LEU A 186 -13.17 -10.09 21.91
C LEU A 186 -12.75 -9.93 23.38
N GLY A 187 -11.51 -10.30 23.72
CA GLY A 187 -10.91 -10.06 25.04
C GLY A 187 -11.04 -11.19 26.06
N SER A 188 -11.90 -12.19 25.85
CA SER A 188 -11.98 -13.39 26.72
C SER A 188 -10.99 -14.48 26.31
N ALA A 189 -10.62 -15.38 27.23
CA ALA A 189 -9.71 -16.50 26.92
C ALA A 189 -10.25 -17.41 25.81
N ALA A 190 -11.55 -17.71 25.82
CA ALA A 190 -12.21 -18.49 24.77
C ALA A 190 -12.16 -17.78 23.40
N SER A 191 -12.40 -16.45 23.39
CA SER A 191 -12.36 -15.64 22.17
C SER A 191 -10.94 -15.57 21.57
N ARG A 192 -9.91 -15.47 22.40
CA ARG A 192 -8.51 -15.51 21.97
C ARG A 192 -8.10 -16.87 21.41
N LYS A 193 -8.62 -17.97 21.99
CA LYS A 193 -8.41 -19.32 21.44
C LYS A 193 -9.06 -19.45 20.06
N ALA A 194 -10.30 -18.99 19.90
CA ALA A 194 -11.00 -18.99 18.60
C ALA A 194 -10.26 -18.15 17.55
N MET A 195 -9.78 -16.96 17.92
CA MET A 195 -8.92 -16.13 17.06
C MET A 195 -7.63 -16.88 16.67
N SER A 196 -6.95 -17.50 17.63
CA SER A 196 -5.72 -18.24 17.37
C SER A 196 -5.92 -19.40 16.39
N ASN A 197 -7.03 -20.13 16.52
CA ASN A 197 -7.39 -21.22 15.61
C ASN A 197 -7.65 -20.68 14.20
N TRP A 198 -8.42 -19.60 14.07
CA TRP A 198 -8.68 -18.95 12.78
C TRP A 198 -7.38 -18.55 12.07
N TRP A 199 -6.45 -17.93 12.78
CA TRP A 199 -5.15 -17.55 12.20
C TRP A 199 -4.27 -18.77 11.88
N MET A 200 -4.41 -19.87 12.62
CA MET A 200 -3.71 -21.12 12.32
C MET A 200 -4.20 -21.71 11.00
N GLU A 201 -5.53 -21.80 10.83
CA GLU A 201 -6.16 -22.24 9.59
C GLU A 201 -5.78 -21.33 8.42
N PHE A 202 -5.84 -20.01 8.62
CA PHE A 202 -5.44 -19.04 7.60
C PHE A 202 -4.00 -19.22 7.13
N ARG A 203 -3.06 -19.58 8.02
CA ARG A 203 -1.65 -19.83 7.68
C ARG A 203 -1.40 -21.17 6.98
N GLN A 204 -2.34 -22.11 7.04
CA GLN A 204 -2.20 -23.42 6.38
C GLN A 204 -2.57 -23.38 4.90
N ASP A 205 -3.15 -22.27 4.42
CA ASP A 205 -3.43 -22.05 3.01
C ASP A 205 -2.12 -22.07 2.19
N ASP A 206 -2.10 -22.87 1.12
CA ASP A 206 -0.93 -23.10 0.27
C ASP A 206 -0.50 -21.84 -0.49
N THR A 207 -1.38 -20.85 -0.61
CA THR A 207 -1.05 -19.57 -1.25
C THR A 207 -0.30 -18.60 -0.34
N ILE A 208 -0.22 -18.88 0.97
CA ILE A 208 0.41 -18.02 1.98
C ILE A 208 1.74 -18.65 2.42
N SER A 209 2.85 -17.97 2.08
CA SER A 209 4.16 -18.44 2.52
C SER A 209 4.46 -18.02 3.97
N LYS A 210 5.40 -18.72 4.62
CA LYS A 210 5.97 -18.27 5.92
C LYS A 210 6.63 -16.88 5.85
N LEU A 211 7.04 -16.46 4.66
CA LEU A 211 7.54 -15.11 4.41
C LEU A 211 6.41 -14.07 4.35
N ASP A 212 5.17 -14.49 4.15
CA ASP A 212 3.99 -13.62 4.16
C ASP A 212 3.44 -13.40 5.55
N LEU A 213 3.31 -14.46 6.34
CA LEU A 213 2.70 -14.38 7.65
C LEU A 213 3.46 -15.25 8.67
N ARG A 214 3.96 -14.64 9.76
CA ARG A 214 4.57 -15.36 10.88
C ARG A 214 3.50 -15.95 11.80
N ASP A 215 3.88 -16.98 12.57
CA ASP A 215 3.01 -17.73 13.48
C ASP A 215 2.33 -16.86 14.55
N ASN A 216 2.95 -15.75 14.93
CA ASN A 216 2.44 -14.80 15.94
C ASN A 216 1.85 -13.52 15.34
N GLU A 217 1.80 -13.38 14.01
CA GLU A 217 1.22 -12.21 13.34
C GLU A 217 -0.29 -12.39 13.15
N ARG A 218 -1.07 -11.45 13.70
CA ARG A 218 -2.48 -11.22 13.36
C ARG A 218 -2.61 -9.83 12.76
N LEU A 219 -3.35 -9.69 11.68
CA LEU A 219 -3.34 -8.48 10.85
C LEU A 219 -4.76 -7.92 10.66
N CYS A 220 -4.85 -6.60 10.53
CA CYS A 220 -6.03 -5.92 10.00
C CYS A 220 -6.04 -5.98 8.46
N ALA A 221 -7.17 -5.70 7.83
CA ALA A 221 -7.36 -5.75 6.38
C ALA A 221 -6.32 -4.89 5.63
N VAL A 222 -6.10 -3.66 6.09
CA VAL A 222 -5.12 -2.74 5.49
C VAL A 222 -3.70 -3.31 5.51
N CYS A 223 -3.29 -3.93 6.63
CA CYS A 223 -1.95 -4.52 6.74
C CYS A 223 -1.83 -5.81 5.90
N ILE A 224 -2.91 -6.59 5.78
CA ILE A 224 -2.95 -7.74 4.87
C ILE A 224 -2.78 -7.28 3.42
N VAL A 225 -3.55 -6.27 3.00
CA VAL A 225 -3.43 -5.70 1.65
C VAL A 225 -2.00 -5.23 1.39
N LYS A 226 -1.39 -4.45 2.29
CA LYS A 226 0.01 -4.04 2.13
C LYS A 226 0.97 -5.23 2.01
N ARG A 227 0.81 -6.24 2.87
CA ARG A 227 1.70 -7.40 2.96
C ARG A 227 1.63 -8.27 1.70
N LEU A 228 0.42 -8.48 1.17
CA LEU A 228 0.14 -9.38 0.07
C LEU A 228 0.06 -8.67 -1.30
N PHE A 229 0.03 -7.33 -1.32
CA PHE A 229 -0.02 -6.54 -2.55
C PHE A 229 1.03 -6.95 -3.59
N PRO A 230 2.32 -7.16 -3.24
CA PRO A 230 3.31 -7.59 -4.23
C PRO A 230 2.95 -8.87 -4.98
N ASN A 231 2.25 -9.79 -4.31
CA ASN A 231 1.85 -11.08 -4.88
C ASN A 231 0.63 -10.98 -5.81
N VAL A 232 -0.11 -9.87 -5.76
CA VAL A 232 -1.32 -9.64 -6.56
C VAL A 232 -1.21 -8.48 -7.52
N ALA A 233 -0.12 -7.70 -7.49
CA ALA A 233 0.01 -6.47 -8.26
C ALA A 233 -0.21 -6.67 -9.77
N GLU A 234 0.27 -7.77 -10.35
CA GLU A 234 0.06 -8.04 -11.77
C GLU A 234 -1.42 -8.22 -12.11
N THR A 235 -2.17 -8.92 -11.26
CA THR A 235 -3.61 -9.12 -11.45
C THR A 235 -4.41 -7.86 -11.11
N ALA A 236 -4.06 -7.18 -10.01
CA ALA A 236 -4.82 -6.05 -9.49
C ALA A 236 -4.62 -4.78 -10.33
N ILE A 237 -3.38 -4.49 -10.73
CA ILE A 237 -3.01 -3.22 -11.38
C ILE A 237 -2.30 -3.40 -12.72
N GLY A 238 -2.25 -4.62 -13.25
CA GLY A 238 -1.63 -4.92 -14.55
C GLY A 238 -0.10 -4.81 -14.56
N ARG A 239 0.55 -4.80 -13.39
CA ARG A 239 2.00 -4.54 -13.27
C ARG A 239 2.68 -5.47 -12.29
N LYS A 240 3.80 -6.06 -12.71
CA LYS A 240 4.72 -6.76 -11.80
C LYS A 240 5.47 -5.75 -10.95
N VAL A 241 5.64 -6.09 -9.69
CA VAL A 241 6.42 -5.33 -8.72
C VAL A 241 7.41 -6.26 -8.02
N PRO A 242 8.46 -5.74 -7.38
CA PRO A 242 9.37 -6.56 -6.61
C PRO A 242 8.63 -7.32 -5.51
N THR A 243 8.94 -8.60 -5.37
CA THR A 243 8.39 -9.48 -4.32
C THR A 243 9.44 -9.81 -3.25
N GLY A 244 10.73 -9.81 -3.63
CA GLY A 244 11.87 -9.97 -2.74
C GLY A 244 12.36 -8.63 -2.20
N PHE A 245 12.43 -8.51 -0.86
CA PHE A 245 12.93 -7.31 -0.20
C PHE A 245 13.96 -7.67 0.87
N PRO A 246 15.18 -7.13 0.80
CA PRO A 246 16.20 -7.41 1.79
C PRO A 246 15.72 -6.99 3.19
N SER A 247 16.05 -7.78 4.20
CA SER A 247 15.81 -7.37 5.60
C SER A 247 16.71 -6.19 5.99
N VAL A 248 16.34 -5.44 7.03
CA VAL A 248 17.20 -4.37 7.56
C VAL A 248 18.57 -4.91 8.02
N SER A 249 18.59 -6.12 8.59
CA SER A 249 19.81 -6.81 8.98
C SER A 249 20.67 -7.18 7.77
N TYR A 250 20.05 -7.58 6.66
CA TYR A 250 20.76 -7.81 5.41
C TYR A 250 21.38 -6.51 4.90
N MET A 251 20.59 -5.42 4.81
CA MET A 251 21.07 -4.12 4.36
C MET A 251 22.26 -3.63 5.19
N ALA A 252 22.20 -3.81 6.52
CA ALA A 252 23.31 -3.47 7.42
C ALA A 252 24.56 -4.34 7.22
N ALA A 253 24.40 -5.57 6.71
CA ALA A 253 25.49 -6.51 6.50
C ALA A 253 26.05 -6.50 5.06
N VAL A 254 25.45 -5.76 4.12
CA VAL A 254 25.83 -5.79 2.68
C VAL A 254 27.31 -5.56 2.48
N GLU A 255 27.87 -4.49 3.05
CA GLU A 255 29.29 -4.16 2.88
C GLU A 255 30.22 -5.26 3.42
N TRP A 256 29.85 -5.89 4.54
CA TRP A 256 30.60 -7.01 5.09
C TRP A 256 30.51 -8.24 4.18
N ILE A 257 29.31 -8.55 3.66
CA ILE A 257 29.08 -9.65 2.72
C ILE A 257 29.93 -9.45 1.45
N GLU A 258 29.97 -8.23 0.90
CA GLU A 258 30.78 -7.88 -0.27
C GLU A 258 32.27 -8.11 0.00
N LYS A 259 32.81 -7.60 1.12
CA LYS A 259 34.22 -7.83 1.50
C LYS A 259 34.57 -9.30 1.67
N VAL A 260 33.67 -10.10 2.25
CA VAL A 260 33.87 -11.55 2.37
C VAL A 260 33.88 -12.24 1.01
N MET A 261 33.03 -11.82 0.06
CA MET A 261 33.07 -12.34 -1.32
C MET A 261 34.38 -11.99 -2.03
N GLU A 262 34.88 -10.77 -1.86
CA GLU A 262 36.11 -10.31 -2.51
C GLU A 262 37.37 -10.98 -1.93
N CYS A 263 37.38 -11.27 -0.62
CA CYS A 263 38.51 -11.87 0.06
C CYS A 263 38.44 -13.41 0.12
N GLY A 264 37.30 -14.01 -0.22
CA GLY A 264 37.04 -15.45 -0.08
C GLY A 264 37.60 -16.27 -1.25
N SER A 265 38.68 -17.02 -1.03
CA SER A 265 39.24 -17.97 -2.01
C SER A 265 38.62 -19.38 -1.96
N LYS A 266 37.67 -19.63 -1.04
CA LYS A 266 37.02 -20.94 -0.87
C LYS A 266 35.70 -20.99 -1.61
N HIS A 267 35.63 -21.89 -2.60
CA HIS A 267 34.45 -22.15 -3.43
C HIS A 267 33.15 -22.37 -2.62
N GLU A 268 33.24 -22.94 -1.42
CA GLU A 268 32.09 -23.18 -0.53
C GLU A 268 31.49 -21.87 0.03
N ILE A 269 32.32 -20.90 0.42
CA ILE A 269 31.85 -19.59 0.91
C ILE A 269 31.23 -18.83 -0.25
N ASP A 270 31.88 -18.87 -1.40
CA ASP A 270 31.43 -18.18 -2.60
C ASP A 270 30.10 -18.77 -3.11
N THR A 271 29.91 -20.09 -3.00
CA THR A 271 28.65 -20.78 -3.30
C THR A 271 27.56 -20.49 -2.27
N ALA A 272 27.89 -20.43 -0.97
CA ALA A 272 26.94 -20.07 0.08
C ALA A 272 26.46 -18.63 -0.08
N VAL A 273 27.37 -17.68 -0.38
CA VAL A 273 26.99 -16.29 -0.62
C VAL A 273 26.26 -16.12 -1.95
N LYS A 274 26.69 -16.76 -3.04
CA LYS A 274 25.96 -16.74 -4.33
C LYS A 274 24.58 -17.38 -4.22
N GLY A 275 24.45 -18.49 -3.49
CA GLY A 275 23.17 -19.15 -3.22
C GLY A 275 22.24 -18.27 -2.38
N PHE A 276 22.79 -17.57 -1.39
CA PHE A 276 22.05 -16.62 -0.57
C PHE A 276 21.65 -15.36 -1.34
N VAL A 277 22.55 -14.76 -2.12
CA VAL A 277 22.28 -13.57 -2.98
C VAL A 277 21.28 -13.90 -4.10
N ARG A 278 21.31 -15.11 -4.66
CA ARG A 278 20.32 -15.56 -5.67
C ARG A 278 18.89 -15.67 -5.13
N GLN A 279 18.69 -15.76 -3.81
CA GLN A 279 17.33 -15.68 -3.23
C GLN A 279 16.75 -14.25 -3.27
N TRP A 280 17.56 -13.25 -3.64
CA TRP A 280 17.21 -11.83 -3.64
C TRP A 280 17.34 -11.15 -5.01
N LYS A 281 17.75 -11.88 -6.06
CA LYS A 281 17.65 -11.45 -7.47
C LYS A 281 16.38 -12.02 -8.09
#